data_AF-A0A376RQ30-F1
#
_entry.id   AF-A0A376RQ30-F1
#
_cell.length_a   1.000
_cell.length_b   1.000
_cell.length_c   1.000
_cell.angle_alpha   90.00
_cell.angle_beta   90.00
_cell.angle_gamma   90.00
#
_symmetry.space_group_name_H-M   'P 1'
#
loop_
_entity.id
_entity.type
_entity.pdbx_description
1 polymer ?
#
loop_
_entity_poly.entity_id
_entity_poly.type
_entity_poly.pdbx_seq_one_letter_code
_entity_poly.pdbx_strand_id
1 'polypeptide(L)'
;MPSSSHPVERFSFSTALFGMLVLTLGMGLGRFLYTPMLPVMMAEGAFSFSQLSWIASGNYAGYLAGSLLFSFGAFHQPSRLRPFLLVSALASGLLILAMAWLPPFILVLLIRFLAGVASAGMLIFGSTLIMQHTRHPFVLAALFSGVGIGIALGNEYVLAGLHLPSPRKRYGKAPGRFLA
;
A
#
# COMPACT_ATOMS: atom_id res chain seq x y z
N MET A 1 17.61 -23.63 -35.80
CA MET A 1 16.50 -23.68 -34.80
C MET A 1 16.51 -25.05 -34.14
N PRO A 2 16.18 -25.21 -32.84
CA PRO A 2 15.54 -24.23 -31.96
C PRO A 2 16.41 -23.79 -30.76
N SER A 3 16.01 -22.64 -30.25
CA SER A 3 16.41 -21.93 -29.05
C SER A 3 16.39 -22.79 -27.78
N SER A 4 17.52 -22.88 -27.09
CA SER A 4 17.60 -23.30 -25.70
C SER A 4 17.12 -22.16 -24.80
N SER A 5 15.82 -21.89 -24.80
CA SER A 5 15.19 -21.03 -23.80
C SER A 5 15.33 -21.71 -22.44
N HIS A 6 16.31 -21.30 -21.65
CA HIS A 6 16.53 -21.77 -20.29
C HIS A 6 15.23 -21.60 -19.48
N PRO A 7 14.63 -22.69 -18.95
CA PRO A 7 13.43 -22.62 -18.11
C PRO A 7 13.62 -21.80 -16.83
N VAL A 8 14.87 -21.49 -16.49
CA VAL A 8 15.30 -20.78 -15.27
C VAL A 8 15.04 -19.27 -15.35
N GLU A 9 15.05 -18.65 -16.54
CA GLU A 9 14.82 -17.19 -16.68
C GLU A 9 13.35 -16.79 -16.50
N ARG A 10 12.39 -17.59 -17.03
CA ARG A 10 10.96 -17.26 -16.95
C ARG A 10 10.41 -17.32 -15.53
N PHE A 11 10.92 -18.24 -14.71
CA PHE A 11 10.55 -18.34 -13.29
C PHE A 11 11.06 -17.16 -12.46
N SER A 12 12.20 -16.57 -12.84
CA SER A 12 12.79 -15.40 -12.17
C SER A 12 11.99 -14.13 -12.44
N PHE A 13 11.54 -13.92 -13.69
CA PHE A 13 10.75 -12.74 -14.06
C PHE A 13 9.36 -12.71 -13.40
N SER A 14 8.64 -13.84 -13.37
CA SER A 14 7.33 -13.91 -12.71
C SER A 14 7.41 -13.60 -11.21
N THR A 15 8.50 -14.03 -10.55
CA THR A 15 8.71 -13.77 -9.12
C THR A 15 9.06 -12.31 -8.87
N ALA A 16 9.88 -11.71 -9.74
CA ALA A 16 10.22 -10.30 -9.68
C ALA A 16 8.99 -9.40 -9.92
N LEU A 17 8.17 -9.72 -10.93
CA LEU A 17 6.92 -9.02 -11.22
C LEU A 17 5.92 -9.14 -10.07
N PHE A 18 5.80 -10.34 -9.49
CA PHE A 18 4.97 -10.55 -8.31
C PHE A 18 5.44 -9.70 -7.12
N GLY A 19 6.74 -9.70 -6.81
CA GLY A 19 7.29 -8.86 -5.74
C GLY A 19 7.09 -7.37 -6.03
N MET A 20 7.27 -6.93 -7.28
CA MET A 20 7.01 -5.56 -7.70
C MET A 20 5.55 -5.16 -7.46
N LEU A 21 4.59 -5.96 -7.92
CA LEU A 21 3.15 -5.72 -7.71
C LEU A 21 2.77 -5.68 -6.23
N VAL A 22 3.36 -6.57 -5.45
CA VAL A 22 3.17 -6.60 -4.00
C VAL A 22 3.70 -5.29 -3.39
N LEU A 23 4.90 -4.83 -3.72
CA LEU A 23 5.39 -3.53 -3.22
C LEU A 23 4.58 -2.33 -3.73
N THR A 24 4.09 -2.37 -4.97
CA THR A 24 3.16 -1.37 -5.51
C THR A 24 1.92 -1.25 -4.63
N LEU A 25 1.30 -2.38 -4.25
CA LEU A 25 0.11 -2.41 -3.41
C LEU A 25 0.42 -2.04 -1.95
N GLY A 26 1.43 -2.66 -1.35
CA GLY A 26 1.72 -2.55 0.07
C GLY A 26 2.36 -1.21 0.43
N MET A 27 3.46 -0.88 -0.24
CA MET A 27 4.22 0.33 0.04
C MET A 27 3.63 1.52 -0.72
N GLY A 28 3.39 1.38 -2.02
CA GLY A 28 2.85 2.47 -2.85
C GLY A 28 1.44 2.88 -2.42
N LEU A 29 0.45 2.00 -2.59
CA LEU A 29 -0.93 2.33 -2.28
C LEU A 29 -1.23 2.30 -0.78
N GLY A 30 -0.74 1.32 -0.02
CA GLY A 30 -1.06 1.19 1.40
C GLY A 30 -0.54 2.36 2.26
N ARG A 31 0.66 2.85 1.97
CA ARG A 31 1.33 3.91 2.75
C ARG A 31 1.21 5.29 2.10
N PHE A 32 1.49 5.41 0.81
CA PHE A 32 1.60 6.73 0.16
C PHE A 32 0.30 7.27 -0.44
N LEU A 33 -0.73 6.44 -0.67
CA LEU A 33 -2.04 6.93 -1.11
C LEU A 33 -2.69 7.85 -0.08
N TYR A 34 -2.33 7.72 1.20
CA TYR A 34 -2.89 8.56 2.26
C TYR A 34 -2.56 10.05 2.06
N THR A 35 -1.38 10.37 1.52
CA THR A 35 -0.92 11.74 1.34
C THR A 35 -1.77 12.56 0.36
N PRO A 36 -2.01 12.14 -0.89
CA PRO A 36 -2.90 12.86 -1.80
C PRO A 36 -4.37 12.83 -1.34
N MET A 37 -4.77 11.82 -0.55
CA MET A 37 -6.14 11.66 -0.06
C MET A 37 -6.45 12.54 1.17
N LEU A 38 -5.43 12.93 1.94
CA LEU A 38 -5.54 13.77 3.13
C LEU A 38 -6.33 15.08 2.89
N PRO A 39 -5.99 15.93 1.90
CA PRO A 39 -6.74 17.18 1.66
C PRO A 39 -8.21 16.91 1.27
N VAL A 40 -8.49 15.79 0.60
CA VAL A 40 -9.87 15.40 0.25
C VAL A 40 -10.66 15.03 1.50
N MET A 41 -10.07 14.23 2.39
CA MET A 41 -10.71 13.85 3.66
C MET A 41 -10.96 15.05 4.58
N MET A 42 -10.07 16.05 4.56
CA MET A 42 -10.27 17.32 5.26
C MET A 42 -11.41 18.14 4.65
N ALA A 43 -11.51 18.18 3.32
CA ALA A 43 -12.58 18.90 2.61
C ALA A 43 -13.96 18.28 2.81
N GLU A 44 -14.05 16.95 3.00
CA GLU A 44 -15.31 16.26 3.32
C GLU A 44 -15.76 16.44 4.77
N GLY A 45 -14.94 17.01 5.65
CA GLY A 45 -15.28 17.27 7.05
C GLY A 45 -15.42 16.02 7.92
N ALA A 46 -14.99 14.85 7.42
CA ALA A 46 -15.16 13.57 8.11
C ALA A 46 -14.22 13.39 9.32
N PHE A 47 -13.03 14.02 9.31
CA PHE A 47 -12.03 13.93 10.37
C PHE A 47 -11.29 15.26 10.57
N SER A 48 -10.86 15.55 11.80
CA SER A 48 -10.01 16.71 12.07
C SER A 48 -8.57 16.48 11.61
N PHE A 49 -7.81 17.56 11.38
CA PHE A 49 -6.38 17.46 11.05
C PHE A 49 -5.58 16.65 12.08
N SER A 50 -5.90 16.82 13.37
CA SER A 50 -5.27 16.06 14.46
C SER A 50 -5.56 14.56 14.34
N GLN A 51 -6.81 14.17 14.08
CA GLN A 51 -7.18 12.77 13.90
C GLN A 51 -6.48 12.15 12.68
N LEU A 52 -6.45 12.85 11.55
CA LEU A 52 -5.74 12.38 10.36
C LEU A 52 -4.23 12.21 10.63
N SER A 53 -3.63 13.13 11.39
CA SER A 53 -2.23 13.03 11.80
C SER A 53 -1.97 11.80 12.69
N TRP A 54 -2.86 11.52 13.65
CA TRP A 54 -2.77 10.31 14.47
C TRP A 54 -2.88 9.03 13.64
N ILE A 55 -3.77 9.02 12.64
CA ILE A 55 -3.93 7.89 11.72
C ILE A 55 -2.64 7.65 10.92
N ALA A 56 -2.00 8.70 10.41
CA ALA A 56 -0.70 8.60 9.74
C ALA A 56 0.38 8.04 10.68
N SER A 57 0.48 8.59 11.89
CA SER A 57 1.44 8.13 12.90
C SER A 57 1.22 6.67 13.29
N GLY A 58 -0.03 6.22 13.39
CA GLY A 58 -0.37 4.83 13.64
C GLY A 58 0.16 3.88 12.55
N ASN A 59 0.08 4.29 11.29
CA ASN A 59 0.67 3.52 10.19
C ASN A 59 2.19 3.42 10.30
N TYR A 60 2.88 4.51 10.62
CA TYR A 60 4.34 4.52 10.81
C TYR A 60 4.77 3.67 12.01
N ALA A 61 4.04 3.75 13.13
CA ALA A 61 4.27 2.92 14.30
C ALA A 61 4.09 1.43 13.99
N GLY A 62 3.03 1.08 13.25
CA GLY A 62 2.79 -0.29 12.80
C GLY A 62 3.88 -0.80 11.87
N TYR A 63 4.36 0.04 10.95
CA TYR A 63 5.49 -0.32 10.08
C TYR A 63 6.76 -0.58 10.87
N LEU A 64 7.07 0.24 11.87
CA LEU A 64 8.21 0.03 12.76
C LEU A 64 8.06 -1.29 13.53
N ALA A 65 6.91 -1.50 14.18
CA ALA A 65 6.63 -2.71 14.94
C ALA A 65 6.71 -3.97 14.06
N GLY A 66 6.12 -3.93 12.87
CA GLY A 66 6.19 -5.03 11.89
C GLY A 66 7.62 -5.27 11.41
N SER A 67 8.39 -4.21 11.13
CA SER A 67 9.78 -4.34 10.70
C SER A 67 10.63 -5.02 11.76
N LEU A 68 10.47 -4.64 13.03
CA LEU A 68 11.15 -5.28 14.16
C LEU A 68 10.69 -6.74 14.32
N LEU A 69 9.38 -6.99 14.28
CA LEU A 69 8.81 -8.32 14.44
C LEU A 69 9.30 -9.29 13.36
N PHE A 70 9.33 -8.88 12.09
CA PHE A 70 9.74 -9.74 10.99
C PHE A 70 11.25 -9.83 10.81
N SER A 71 12.01 -8.81 11.22
CA SER A 71 13.47 -8.85 11.18
C SER A 71 14.06 -9.70 12.31
N PHE A 72 13.52 -9.58 13.52
CA PHE A 72 13.99 -10.33 14.70
C PHE A 72 13.26 -11.65 14.91
N GLY A 73 12.02 -11.78 14.42
CA GLY A 73 11.31 -13.04 14.43
C GLY A 73 12.01 -14.05 13.53
N ALA A 74 12.21 -15.28 14.00
CA ALA A 74 12.88 -16.37 13.29
C ALA A 74 12.06 -16.91 12.08
N PHE A 75 11.45 -16.03 11.28
CA PHE A 75 10.66 -16.33 10.09
C PHE A 75 11.51 -16.55 8.83
N HIS A 76 12.79 -16.88 9.00
CA HIS A 76 13.78 -17.06 7.92
C HIS A 76 13.71 -18.44 7.25
N GLN A 77 12.58 -19.14 7.35
CA GLN A 77 12.35 -20.42 6.67
C GLN A 77 12.01 -20.16 5.18
N PRO A 78 12.85 -20.58 4.22
CA PRO A 78 12.66 -20.25 2.80
C PRO A 78 11.32 -20.74 2.22
N SER A 79 10.79 -21.85 2.75
CA SER A 79 9.51 -22.42 2.28
C SER A 79 8.29 -21.58 2.69
N ARG A 80 8.41 -20.71 3.71
CA ARG A 80 7.30 -19.93 4.25
C ARG A 80 7.27 -18.46 3.79
N LEU A 81 8.30 -18.00 3.08
CA LEU A 81 8.38 -16.60 2.62
C LEU A 81 7.25 -16.22 1.66
N ARG A 82 6.93 -17.09 0.69
CA ARG A 82 5.83 -16.88 -0.27
C ARG A 82 4.45 -16.77 0.40
N PRO A 83 4.03 -17.72 1.27
CA PRO A 83 2.74 -17.61 1.94
C PRO A 83 2.69 -16.42 2.90
N PHE A 84 3.76 -16.06 3.62
CA PHE A 84 3.76 -14.86 4.46
C PHE A 84 3.59 -13.57 3.64
N LEU A 85 4.27 -13.47 2.49
CA LEU A 85 4.12 -12.35 1.56
C LEU A 85 2.68 -12.22 1.05
N LEU A 86 2.06 -13.34 0.66
CA LEU A 86 0.66 -13.38 0.23
C LEU A 86 -0.30 -12.99 1.35
N VAL A 87 -0.10 -13.49 2.56
CA VAL A 87 -0.91 -13.13 3.73
C VAL A 87 -0.79 -11.65 4.04
N SER A 88 0.42 -11.07 4.01
CA SER A 88 0.60 -9.63 4.20
C SER A 88 -0.04 -8.81 3.07
N ALA A 89 0.06 -9.26 1.82
CA ALA A 89 -0.59 -8.59 0.68
C ALA A 89 -2.12 -8.62 0.77
N LEU A 90 -2.69 -9.78 1.08
CA LEU A 90 -4.12 -9.95 1.29
C LEU A 90 -4.61 -9.14 2.48
N ALA A 91 -3.87 -9.16 3.60
CA ALA A 91 -4.19 -8.34 4.76
C ALA A 91 -4.19 -6.85 4.40
N SER A 92 -3.16 -6.36 3.70
CA SER A 92 -3.09 -4.96 3.28
C SER A 92 -4.26 -4.58 2.36
N GLY A 93 -4.57 -5.42 1.36
CA GLY A 93 -5.72 -5.19 0.47
C GLY A 93 -7.06 -5.18 1.19
N LEU A 94 -7.30 -6.14 2.10
CA LEU A 94 -8.51 -6.22 2.92
C LEU A 94 -8.65 -5.01 3.85
N LEU A 95 -7.55 -4.57 4.45
CA LEU A 95 -7.53 -3.40 5.34
C LEU A 95 -7.83 -2.10 4.57
N ILE A 96 -7.33 -1.97 3.33
CA ILE A 96 -7.66 -0.85 2.44
C ILE A 96 -9.14 -0.91 2.04
N LEU A 97 -9.69 -2.08 1.72
CA LEU A 97 -11.13 -2.20 1.41
C LEU A 97 -12.01 -1.89 2.63
N ALA A 98 -11.60 -2.30 3.82
CA ALA A 98 -12.32 -2.01 5.07
C ALA A 98 -12.39 -0.50 5.35
N MET A 99 -11.43 0.30 4.87
CA MET A 99 -11.48 1.77 4.96
C MET A 99 -12.61 2.40 4.15
N ALA A 100 -13.09 1.74 3.09
CA ALA A 100 -14.16 2.28 2.25
C ALA A 100 -15.49 2.45 2.99
N TRP A 101 -15.67 1.74 4.11
CA TRP A 101 -16.92 1.72 4.88
C TRP A 101 -17.01 2.81 5.97
N LEU A 102 -16.10 3.81 5.98
CA LEU A 102 -16.09 4.94 6.93
C LEU A 102 -16.34 4.54 8.41
N PRO A 103 -15.46 3.71 9.01
CA PRO A 103 -15.63 3.27 10.38
C PRO A 103 -15.23 4.35 11.41
N PRO A 104 -15.54 4.16 12.72
CA PRO A 104 -15.13 5.08 13.77
C PRO A 104 -13.60 5.27 13.82
N PHE A 105 -13.16 6.44 14.28
CA PHE A 105 -11.75 6.87 14.33
C PHE A 105 -10.79 5.79 14.86
N ILE A 106 -11.12 5.13 15.97
CA ILE A 106 -10.27 4.09 16.57
C ILE A 106 -10.07 2.90 15.61
N LEU A 107 -11.10 2.51 14.87
CA LEU A 107 -11.00 1.40 13.94
C LEU A 107 -10.15 1.80 12.72
N VAL A 108 -10.29 3.04 12.25
CA VAL A 108 -9.42 3.61 11.20
C VAL A 108 -7.95 3.59 11.63
N LEU A 109 -7.67 4.00 12.87
CA LEU A 109 -6.32 3.96 13.45
C LEU A 109 -5.76 2.54 13.52
N LEU A 110 -6.54 1.57 14.02
CA LEU A 110 -6.13 0.17 14.11
C LEU A 110 -5.88 -0.46 12.75
N ILE A 111 -6.77 -0.23 11.78
CA ILE A 111 -6.61 -0.70 10.41
C ILE A 111 -5.31 -0.14 9.81
N ARG A 112 -5.01 1.14 10.06
CA ARG A 112 -3.80 1.79 9.55
C ARG A 112 -2.53 1.28 10.21
N PHE A 113 -2.58 0.99 11.51
CA PHE A 113 -1.50 0.32 12.22
C PHE A 113 -1.23 -1.07 11.61
N LEU A 114 -2.26 -1.90 11.45
CA LEU A 114 -2.13 -3.23 10.84
C LEU A 114 -1.66 -3.16 9.38
N ALA A 115 -2.11 -2.16 8.62
CA ALA A 115 -1.65 -1.93 7.25
C ALA A 115 -0.16 -1.57 7.23
N GLY A 116 0.32 -0.82 8.24
CA GLY A 116 1.74 -0.54 8.44
C GLY A 116 2.55 -1.81 8.68
N VAL A 117 2.08 -2.68 9.59
CA VAL A 117 2.69 -3.98 9.87
C VAL A 117 2.74 -4.83 8.60
N ALA A 118 1.64 -4.96 7.88
CA ALA A 118 1.56 -5.73 6.63
C ALA A 118 2.52 -5.18 5.56
N SER A 119 2.63 -3.86 5.42
CA SER A 119 3.54 -3.20 4.48
C SER A 119 5.01 -3.50 4.78
N ALA A 120 5.38 -3.57 6.07
CA ALA A 120 6.72 -3.98 6.48
C ALA A 120 7.02 -5.44 6.10
N GLY A 121 6.06 -6.34 6.31
CA GLY A 121 6.17 -7.74 5.89
C GLY A 121 6.34 -7.86 4.37
N MET A 122 5.57 -7.10 3.60
CA MET A 122 5.67 -7.10 2.13
C MET A 122 7.05 -6.64 1.64
N LEU A 123 7.66 -5.65 2.29
CA LEU A 123 9.02 -5.22 1.98
C LEU A 123 10.05 -6.30 2.33
N ILE A 124 10.03 -6.81 3.55
CA ILE A 124 11.04 -7.75 4.06
C ILE A 124 10.94 -9.08 3.32
N PHE A 125 9.75 -9.68 3.22
CA PHE A 125 9.57 -10.96 2.53
C PHE A 125 9.72 -10.81 1.00
N GLY A 126 9.27 -9.71 0.41
CA GLY A 126 9.42 -9.44 -1.02
C GLY A 126 10.88 -9.31 -1.45
N SER A 127 11.66 -8.51 -0.70
CA SER A 127 13.09 -8.32 -0.97
C SER A 127 13.89 -9.60 -0.71
N THR A 128 13.67 -10.29 0.41
CA THR A 128 14.37 -11.56 0.71
C THR A 128 14.06 -12.65 -0.30
N LEU A 129 12.80 -12.80 -0.74
CA LEU A 129 12.41 -13.79 -1.75
C LEU A 129 13.14 -13.57 -3.07
N ILE A 130 13.25 -12.32 -3.53
CA ILE A 130 13.93 -11.98 -4.79
C ILE A 130 15.44 -12.16 -4.65
N MET A 131 16.03 -11.73 -3.54
CA MET A 131 17.46 -11.91 -3.27
C MET A 131 17.88 -13.38 -3.22
N GLN A 132 16.98 -14.29 -2.84
CA GLN A 132 17.23 -15.74 -2.88
C GLN A 132 17.30 -16.30 -4.31
N HIS A 133 16.55 -15.72 -5.25
CA HIS A 133 16.47 -16.22 -6.62
C HIS A 133 17.47 -15.51 -7.56
N THR A 134 17.86 -14.27 -7.25
CA THR A 134 18.85 -13.54 -8.04
C THR A 134 19.59 -12.49 -7.23
N ARG A 135 20.85 -12.25 -7.59
CA ARG A 135 21.66 -11.12 -7.09
C ARG A 135 21.88 -10.02 -8.13
N HIS A 136 21.14 -10.08 -9.24
CA HIS A 136 21.29 -9.11 -10.31
C HIS A 136 20.72 -7.74 -9.88
N PRO A 137 21.53 -6.66 -9.88
CA PRO A 137 21.13 -5.37 -9.33
C PRO A 137 19.93 -4.76 -10.07
N PHE A 138 19.78 -5.04 -11.37
CA PHE A 138 18.65 -4.57 -12.16
C PHE A 138 17.31 -5.15 -11.69
N VAL A 139 17.27 -6.43 -11.31
CA VAL A 139 16.03 -7.09 -10.84
C VAL A 139 15.64 -6.59 -9.45
N LEU A 140 16.64 -6.34 -8.60
CA LEU A 140 16.45 -5.67 -7.31
C LEU A 140 15.92 -4.24 -7.48
N ALA A 141 16.48 -3.47 -8.42
CA ALA A 141 15.99 -2.13 -8.73
C ALA A 141 14.53 -2.16 -9.24
N ALA A 142 14.19 -3.13 -10.10
CA ALA A 142 12.84 -3.32 -10.61
C ALA A 142 11.84 -3.61 -9.47
N LEU A 143 12.20 -4.44 -8.48
CA LEU A 143 11.36 -4.65 -7.30
C LEU A 143 11.00 -3.33 -6.61
N PHE A 144 12.00 -2.51 -6.29
CA PHE A 144 11.79 -1.23 -5.60
C PHE A 144 11.08 -0.19 -6.48
N SER A 145 11.20 -0.27 -7.81
CA SER A 145 10.43 0.59 -8.72
C SER A 145 8.91 0.40 -8.57
N GLY A 146 8.45 -0.77 -8.10
CA GLY A 146 7.04 -0.99 -7.76
C GLY A 146 6.49 0.03 -6.76
N VAL A 147 7.31 0.45 -5.79
CA VAL A 147 6.93 1.51 -4.84
C VAL A 147 6.63 2.82 -5.57
N GLY A 148 7.50 3.21 -6.50
CA GLY A 148 7.34 4.43 -7.31
C GLY A 148 6.10 4.36 -8.21
N ILE A 149 5.88 3.22 -8.86
CA ILE A 149 4.68 2.97 -9.67
C ILE A 149 3.43 3.13 -8.81
N GLY A 150 3.41 2.58 -7.59
CA GLY A 150 2.25 2.68 -6.71
C GLY A 150 1.99 4.10 -6.21
N ILE A 151 3.04 4.90 -5.99
CA ILE A 151 2.90 6.34 -5.68
C ILE A 151 2.25 7.07 -6.86
N ALA A 152 2.75 6.85 -8.07
CA ALA A 152 2.24 7.51 -9.28
C ALA A 152 0.77 7.14 -9.53
N LEU A 153 0.44 5.84 -9.53
CA LEU A 153 -0.92 5.33 -9.70
C LEU A 153 -1.85 5.83 -8.59
N GLY A 154 -1.37 5.89 -7.34
CA GLY A 154 -2.16 6.40 -6.23
C GLY A 154 -2.52 7.87 -6.40
N ASN A 155 -1.55 8.69 -6.81
CA ASN A 155 -1.80 10.10 -7.09
C ASN A 155 -2.77 10.30 -8.28
N GLU A 156 -2.57 9.55 -9.36
CA GLU A 156 -3.43 9.59 -10.54
C GLU A 156 -4.86 9.13 -10.22
N TYR A 157 -5.03 8.11 -9.39
CA TYR A 157 -6.34 7.66 -8.90
C TYR A 157 -7.08 8.78 -8.14
N VAL A 158 -6.41 9.49 -7.24
CA VAL A 158 -7.01 10.62 -6.50
C VAL A 158 -7.37 11.75 -7.47
N LEU A 159 -6.49 12.10 -8.40
CA LEU A 159 -6.74 13.12 -9.42
C LEU A 159 -7.94 12.74 -10.31
N ALA A 160 -8.00 11.50 -10.80
CA ALA A 160 -9.12 11.00 -11.58
C ALA A 160 -10.43 11.02 -10.77
N GLY A 161 -10.39 10.61 -9.50
CA GLY A 161 -11.52 10.67 -8.59
C GLY A 161 -12.05 12.08 -8.32
N LEU A 162 -11.17 13.09 -8.34
CA LEU A 162 -11.56 14.51 -8.21
C LEU A 162 -12.21 15.07 -9.50
N HIS A 163 -11.84 14.55 -10.66
CA HIS A 163 -12.39 14.94 -11.97
C HIS A 163 -13.68 14.21 -12.32
N LEU A 164 -13.90 13.01 -11.79
CA LEU A 164 -15.18 12.32 -11.89
C LEU A 164 -16.24 13.10 -11.09
N PRO A 165 -17.39 13.47 -11.69
CA PRO A 165 -18.45 14.17 -10.98
C PRO A 165 -19.06 13.25 -9.91
N SER A 166 -18.56 13.37 -8.68
CA SER A 166 -19.10 12.63 -7.55
C SER A 166 -20.54 13.10 -7.26
N PRO A 167 -21.54 12.20 -7.15
CA PRO A 167 -22.94 12.57 -6.89
C PRO A 167 -23.14 13.39 -5.62
N ARG A 168 -22.20 13.31 -4.65
CA ARG A 168 -22.23 14.05 -3.39
C ARG A 168 -21.99 15.56 -3.54
N LYS A 169 -21.35 16.03 -4.62
CA LYS A 169 -21.21 17.47 -4.89
C LYS A 169 -22.54 18.17 -5.19
N ARG A 170 -23.62 17.40 -5.43
CA ARG A 170 -24.96 17.95 -5.72
C ARG A 170 -25.71 18.45 -4.47
N TYR A 171 -25.29 18.09 -3.27
CA TYR A 171 -25.93 18.53 -2.01
C TYR A 171 -25.25 19.74 -1.33
N GLY A 172 -24.09 20.18 -1.83
CA GLY A 172 -23.37 21.36 -1.30
C GLY A 172 -23.73 22.69 -1.97
N LYS A 173 -24.59 22.69 -3.00
CA LYS A 173 -25.13 23.92 -3.61
C LYS A 173 -26.61 24.06 -3.27
N ALA A 174 -26.91 24.47 -2.05
CA ALA A 174 -28.15 25.20 -1.77
C ALA A 174 -27.84 26.72 -1.83
N PRO A 175 -28.77 27.53 -2.34
CA PRO A 175 -28.49 28.83 -2.95
C PRO A 175 -28.24 29.91 -1.91
N GLY A 176 -27.47 30.93 -2.33
CA GLY A 176 -27.30 32.16 -1.57
C GLY A 176 -28.63 32.71 -1.07
N ARG A 177 -28.68 32.97 0.24
CA ARG A 177 -29.72 33.78 0.86
C ARG A 177 -29.06 34.86 1.70
N PHE A 178 -29.05 36.06 1.11
CA PHE A 178 -29.29 37.36 1.73
C PHE A 178 -28.52 37.71 3.01
N LEU A 179 -27.44 38.48 2.85
CA LEU A 179 -27.14 39.63 3.70
C LEU A 179 -27.24 40.89 2.82
N ALA A 180 -28.41 41.52 2.87
CA ALA A 180 -28.66 42.94 2.59
C ALA A 180 -30.08 43.25 3.07
#